data_AF-K1RPZ0-F1
#
_entry.id   AF-K1RPZ0-F1
#
_cell.length_a   1.000
_cell.length_b   1.000
_cell.length_c   1.000
_cell.angle_alpha   90.00
_cell.angle_beta   90.00
_cell.angle_gamma   90.00
#
_symmetry.space_group_name_H-M   'P 1'
#
loop_
_entity.id
_entity.type
_entity.pdbx_description
1 polymer ?
#
loop_
_entity_poly.entity_id
_entity_poly.type
_entity_poly.pdbx_seq_one_letter_code
_entity_poly.pdbx_strand_id
1 'polypeptide(L)'
;MTKITEPTNSPEMQETTVLASLNEVAETESESSLIQVKQIPVIIENLKSVKSVIEKKVNSACEMVCTDENYKEIKKLRSELNKEFSEFESRRKAVKSEIITPYEAFETVYKDCVTNPYKKADSALKGKINATEQELKRVKYEKSMSYFEEYKKSLGIDFVTYEQVNLNITMSVSLKKLKETIKTFLDKVMDDLKLIAIQEHKDEILYEYKQSLNVSGAITAVTNRYKTIEAEKARAEAEKAEREKTEQVMKDTIAEYEPF
;
A
#
# COMPACT_ATOMS: atom_id res chain seq x y z
N MET A 1 53.76 37.03 -20.98
CA MET A 1 52.32 36.99 -21.29
C MET A 1 51.90 35.54 -21.36
N THR A 2 51.56 34.99 -20.20
CA THR A 2 51.41 33.56 -19.97
C THR A 2 49.93 33.22 -20.08
N LYS A 3 49.56 32.38 -21.06
CA LYS A 3 48.20 31.85 -21.18
C LYS A 3 47.99 30.85 -20.05
N ILE A 4 47.07 31.15 -19.15
CA ILE A 4 46.56 30.23 -18.12
C ILE A 4 45.32 29.57 -18.74
N THR A 5 45.44 28.29 -19.03
CA THR A 5 44.34 27.40 -19.37
C THR A 5 43.75 26.87 -18.06
N GLU A 6 42.49 27.18 -17.80
CA GLU A 6 41.72 26.59 -16.70
C GLU A 6 41.42 25.11 -17.00
N PRO A 7 41.53 24.19 -16.03
CA PRO A 7 40.98 22.85 -16.17
C PRO A 7 39.51 22.85 -15.74
N THR A 8 38.64 22.52 -16.68
CA THR A 8 37.24 22.14 -16.50
C THR A 8 37.12 20.91 -15.60
N ASN A 9 36.56 21.06 -14.41
CA ASN A 9 36.19 19.96 -13.52
C ASN A 9 34.78 19.46 -13.89
N SER A 10 34.70 18.37 -14.66
CA SER A 10 33.45 17.74 -15.09
C SER A 10 32.92 16.79 -14.00
N PRO A 11 31.61 16.76 -13.69
CA PRO A 11 31.04 15.99 -12.56
C PRO A 11 30.99 14.46 -12.78
N GLU A 12 31.43 13.96 -13.94
CA GLU A 12 31.30 12.55 -14.31
C GLU A 12 32.24 11.60 -13.54
N MET A 13 33.26 12.13 -12.83
CA MET A 13 34.20 11.29 -12.08
C MET A 13 33.70 10.81 -10.71
N GLN A 14 32.53 11.26 -10.23
CA GLN A 14 31.98 10.81 -8.94
C GLN A 14 30.99 9.64 -9.06
N GLU A 15 30.40 9.41 -10.25
CA GLU A 15 29.51 8.25 -10.44
C GLU A 15 30.30 6.95 -10.66
N THR A 16 31.50 7.01 -11.24
CA THR A 16 32.29 5.81 -11.54
C THR A 16 32.93 5.20 -10.29
N THR A 17 33.14 5.98 -9.22
CA THR A 17 33.78 5.49 -7.98
C THR A 17 32.81 4.74 -7.07
N VAL A 18 31.49 4.98 -7.19
CA VAL A 18 30.47 4.31 -6.35
C VAL A 18 30.12 2.92 -6.90
N LEU A 19 30.34 2.69 -8.20
CA LEU A 19 30.07 1.41 -8.86
C LEU A 19 31.17 0.35 -8.65
N ALA A 20 32.35 0.75 -8.17
CA ALA A 20 33.50 -0.16 -7.99
C ALA A 20 33.44 -0.99 -6.69
N SER A 21 32.57 -0.66 -5.73
CA SER A 21 32.51 -1.38 -4.44
C SER A 21 31.48 -2.51 -4.38
N LEU A 22 30.94 -2.94 -5.52
CA LEU A 22 29.90 -3.98 -5.61
C LEU A 22 30.38 -5.28 -6.27
N ASN A 23 31.67 -5.40 -6.62
CA ASN A 23 32.16 -6.49 -7.47
C ASN A 23 33.17 -7.46 -6.84
N GLU A 24 33.29 -7.51 -5.51
CA GLU A 24 34.09 -8.54 -4.84
C GLU A 24 33.23 -9.39 -3.89
N VAL A 25 32.31 -10.19 -4.43
CA VAL A 25 31.95 -11.50 -3.84
C VAL A 25 31.35 -12.37 -4.95
N ALA A 26 32.18 -13.00 -5.76
CA ALA A 26 31.69 -13.98 -6.73
C ALA A 26 32.69 -15.11 -6.98
N GLU A 27 33.16 -15.74 -5.90
CA GLU A 27 33.70 -17.10 -5.96
C GLU A 27 33.23 -17.86 -4.73
N THR A 28 32.10 -18.57 -4.85
CA THR A 28 31.82 -19.73 -3.98
C THR A 28 31.42 -20.90 -4.86
N GLU A 29 32.39 -21.76 -5.13
CA GLU A 29 32.15 -23.09 -5.66
C GLU A 29 31.21 -23.85 -4.71
N SER A 30 30.06 -24.28 -5.22
CA SER A 30 29.30 -25.46 -4.76
C SER A 30 29.14 -25.65 -3.23
N GLU A 31 28.59 -24.66 -2.52
CA GLU A 31 28.20 -24.77 -1.09
C GLU A 31 27.13 -25.84 -0.80
N SER A 32 26.45 -26.37 -1.82
CA SER A 32 25.39 -27.39 -1.67
C SER A 32 25.89 -28.75 -1.16
N SER A 33 27.21 -28.92 -1.05
CA SER A 33 27.86 -30.17 -0.63
C SER A 33 28.20 -30.24 0.87
N LEU A 34 27.99 -29.16 1.64
CA LEU A 34 28.37 -29.09 3.06
C LEU A 34 27.42 -29.81 4.04
N ILE A 35 26.15 -30.08 3.67
CA ILE A 35 25.14 -30.61 4.60
C ILE A 35 24.75 -32.02 4.16
N GLN A 36 25.42 -33.05 4.70
CA GLN A 36 25.07 -34.46 4.47
C GLN A 36 24.91 -35.24 5.78
N VAL A 37 23.79 -35.93 5.94
CA VAL A 37 23.46 -36.74 7.13
C VAL A 37 23.84 -38.21 6.90
N LYS A 38 24.92 -38.70 7.52
CA LYS A 38 25.46 -40.05 7.29
C LYS A 38 24.87 -41.17 8.18
N GLN A 39 24.24 -40.86 9.33
CA GLN A 39 23.98 -41.88 10.37
C GLN A 39 22.58 -42.52 10.37
N ILE A 40 21.56 -41.89 9.78
CA ILE A 40 20.19 -42.43 9.76
C ILE A 40 20.08 -43.77 8.99
N PRO A 41 20.73 -43.97 7.82
CA PRO A 41 20.62 -45.22 7.08
C PRO A 41 21.12 -46.46 7.84
N VAL A 42 22.18 -46.32 8.65
CA VAL A 42 22.78 -47.44 9.42
C VAL A 42 21.86 -47.88 10.57
N ILE A 43 21.21 -46.94 11.25
CA ILE A 43 20.26 -47.24 12.34
C ILE A 43 19.06 -48.01 11.79
N ILE A 44 18.58 -47.67 10.59
CA ILE A 44 17.46 -48.35 9.93
C ILE A 44 17.81 -49.83 9.63
N GLU A 45 18.99 -50.09 9.08
CA GLU A 45 19.41 -51.47 8.76
C GLU A 45 19.60 -52.33 10.02
N ASN A 46 20.15 -51.77 11.11
CA ASN A 46 20.28 -52.47 12.39
C ASN A 46 18.92 -52.78 13.03
N LEU A 47 17.92 -51.90 12.90
CA LEU A 47 16.56 -52.20 13.39
C LEU A 47 15.89 -53.31 12.56
N LYS A 48 16.11 -53.33 11.24
CA LYS A 48 15.62 -54.40 10.36
C LYS A 48 16.25 -55.76 10.69
N SER A 49 17.54 -55.80 11.05
CA SER A 49 18.20 -57.07 11.39
C SER A 49 17.65 -57.73 12.65
N VAL A 50 17.16 -56.93 13.62
CA VAL A 50 16.62 -57.43 14.90
C VAL A 50 15.14 -57.83 14.80
N LYS A 51 14.43 -57.37 13.75
CA LYS A 51 13.00 -57.66 13.52
C LYS A 51 12.66 -59.15 13.58
N SER A 52 13.40 -59.98 12.85
CA SER A 52 13.12 -61.44 12.76
C SER A 52 13.32 -62.18 14.08
N VAL A 53 14.20 -61.69 14.95
CA VAL A 53 14.47 -62.26 16.28
C VAL A 53 13.33 -61.91 17.24
N ILE A 54 12.88 -60.65 17.20
CA ILE A 54 11.74 -60.18 18.03
C ILE A 54 10.45 -60.90 17.62
N GLU A 55 10.15 -60.98 16.31
CA GLU A 55 8.94 -61.65 15.82
C GLU A 55 8.88 -63.12 16.23
N LYS A 56 9.99 -63.86 16.11
CA LYS A 56 10.06 -65.26 16.58
C LYS A 56 9.77 -65.37 18.07
N LYS A 57 10.41 -64.53 18.89
CA LYS A 57 10.26 -64.56 20.36
C LYS A 57 8.85 -64.19 20.81
N VAL A 58 8.24 -63.18 20.19
CA VAL A 58 6.86 -62.76 20.48
C VAL A 58 5.86 -63.82 20.02
N ASN A 59 6.01 -64.38 18.82
CA ASN A 59 5.10 -65.42 18.33
C ASN A 59 5.15 -66.68 19.21
N SER A 60 6.36 -67.15 19.56
CA SER A 60 6.51 -68.28 20.50
C SER A 60 5.91 -67.98 21.88
N ALA A 61 6.00 -66.73 22.36
CA ALA A 61 5.35 -66.33 23.61
C ALA A 61 3.82 -66.31 23.52
N CYS A 62 3.27 -65.91 22.37
CA CYS A 62 1.83 -65.84 22.12
C CYS A 62 1.17 -67.20 21.88
N GLU A 63 1.92 -68.18 21.34
CA GLU A 63 1.43 -69.54 21.07
C GLU A 63 1.35 -70.42 22.33
N MET A 64 1.94 -70.01 23.45
CA MET A 64 1.91 -70.77 24.70
C MET A 64 0.53 -70.74 25.37
N VAL A 65 -0.03 -71.92 25.61
CA VAL A 65 -1.29 -72.09 26.35
C VAL A 65 -1.03 -71.98 27.85
N CYS A 66 -1.80 -71.13 28.53
CA CYS A 66 -1.71 -70.96 29.98
C CYS A 66 -2.44 -72.08 30.72
N THR A 67 -1.74 -72.78 31.60
CA THR A 67 -2.24 -73.81 32.52
C THR A 67 -1.81 -73.47 33.95
N ASP A 68 -2.42 -74.12 34.95
CA ASP A 68 -2.10 -73.85 36.37
C ASP A 68 -0.64 -74.16 36.73
N GLU A 69 -0.01 -75.08 36.00
CA GLU A 69 1.37 -75.53 36.21
C GLU A 69 2.39 -74.55 35.63
N ASN A 70 2.09 -73.89 34.50
CA ASN A 70 3.03 -72.99 33.78
C ASN A 70 2.74 -71.49 33.99
N TYR A 71 1.69 -71.13 34.75
CA TYR A 71 1.26 -69.76 35.02
C TYR A 71 2.40 -68.81 35.47
N LYS A 72 3.27 -69.29 36.38
CA LYS A 72 4.39 -68.49 36.91
C LYS A 72 5.44 -68.21 35.83
N GLU A 73 5.68 -69.15 34.93
CA GLU A 73 6.66 -69.04 33.86
C GLU A 73 6.16 -68.08 32.77
N ILE A 74 4.88 -68.16 32.40
CA ILE A 74 4.24 -67.22 31.46
C ILE A 74 4.25 -65.79 32.02
N LYS A 75 3.98 -65.62 33.32
CA LYS A 75 4.07 -64.32 33.98
C LYS A 75 5.49 -63.74 33.94
N LYS A 76 6.50 -64.59 34.14
CA LYS A 76 7.91 -64.19 34.06
C LYS A 76 8.28 -63.77 32.64
N LEU A 77 7.90 -64.57 31.64
CA LEU A 77 8.13 -64.26 30.22
C LEU A 77 7.48 -62.93 29.80
N ARG A 78 6.24 -62.67 30.23
CA ARG A 78 5.59 -61.36 30.01
C ARG A 78 6.39 -60.21 30.60
N SER A 79 6.92 -60.37 31.81
CA SER A 79 7.76 -59.36 32.44
C SER A 79 9.07 -59.13 31.69
N GLU A 80 9.69 -60.18 31.17
CA GLU A 80 10.91 -60.11 30.38
C GLU A 80 10.68 -59.39 29.04
N LEU A 81 9.60 -59.73 28.32
CA LEU A 81 9.22 -59.04 27.08
C LEU A 81 8.94 -57.55 27.30
N ASN A 82 8.24 -57.20 28.38
CA ASN A 82 7.98 -55.81 28.73
C ASN A 82 9.26 -55.05 29.06
N LYS A 83 10.22 -55.70 29.72
CA LYS A 83 11.52 -55.10 30.04
C LYS A 83 12.31 -54.83 28.75
N GLU A 84 12.42 -55.81 27.86
CA GLU A 84 13.09 -55.66 26.56
C GLU A 84 12.45 -54.55 25.72
N PHE A 85 11.12 -54.50 25.65
CA PHE A 85 10.40 -53.43 24.96
C PHE A 85 10.72 -52.05 25.55
N SER A 86 10.75 -51.93 26.88
CA SER A 86 11.09 -50.69 27.58
C SER A 86 12.52 -50.24 27.30
N GLU A 87 13.47 -51.17 27.20
CA GLU A 87 14.86 -50.91 26.85
C GLU A 87 14.98 -50.39 25.40
N PHE A 88 14.28 -51.01 24.44
CA PHE A 88 14.23 -50.53 23.05
C PHE A 88 13.65 -49.12 22.94
N GLU A 89 12.54 -48.83 23.64
CA GLU A 89 11.93 -47.50 23.65
C GLU A 89 12.83 -46.44 24.30
N SER A 90 13.53 -46.80 25.37
CA SER A 90 14.50 -45.91 26.03
C SER A 90 15.67 -45.59 25.10
N ARG A 91 16.19 -46.60 24.39
CA ARG A 91 17.26 -46.42 23.41
C ARG A 91 16.81 -45.60 22.20
N ARG A 92 15.58 -45.80 21.72
CA ARG A 92 14.97 -44.99 20.64
C ARG A 92 14.92 -43.51 21.03
N LYS A 93 14.49 -43.20 22.27
CA LYS A 93 14.42 -41.83 22.78
C LYS A 93 15.82 -41.19 22.87
N ALA A 94 16.81 -41.92 23.39
CA ALA A 94 18.19 -41.45 23.48
C ALA A 94 18.77 -41.13 22.09
N VAL A 95 18.66 -42.07 21.14
CA VAL A 95 19.14 -41.88 19.76
C VAL A 95 18.40 -40.73 19.06
N LYS A 96 17.08 -40.59 19.25
CA LYS A 96 16.34 -39.43 18.71
C LYS A 96 16.90 -38.11 19.24
N SER A 97 17.20 -38.05 20.55
CA SER A 97 17.79 -36.87 21.17
C SER A 97 19.18 -36.56 20.58
N GLU A 98 20.03 -37.58 20.46
CA GLU A 98 21.38 -37.41 19.88
C GLU A 98 21.35 -36.97 18.42
N ILE A 99 20.30 -37.28 17.65
CA ILE A 99 20.14 -36.81 16.27
C ILE A 99 19.57 -35.40 16.21
N ILE A 100 18.60 -35.05 17.07
CA ILE A 100 17.93 -33.75 17.00
C ILE A 100 18.83 -32.63 17.51
N THR A 101 19.65 -32.88 18.53
CA THR A 101 20.60 -31.89 19.09
C THR A 101 21.57 -31.30 18.06
N PRO A 102 22.32 -32.09 17.26
CA PRO A 102 23.20 -31.53 16.24
C PRO A 102 22.42 -30.84 15.11
N TYR A 103 21.19 -31.28 14.80
CA TYR A 103 20.32 -30.59 13.85
C TYR A 103 19.89 -29.21 14.37
N GLU A 104 19.46 -29.11 15.63
CA GLU A 104 19.10 -27.84 16.27
C GLU A 104 20.31 -26.90 16.40
N ALA A 105 21.50 -27.44 16.70
CA ALA A 105 22.75 -26.68 16.72
C ALA A 105 23.09 -26.16 15.32
N PHE A 106 22.98 -27.00 14.29
CA PHE A 106 23.14 -26.59 12.89
C PHE A 106 22.15 -25.48 12.52
N GLU A 107 20.86 -25.65 12.81
CA GLU A 107 19.82 -24.65 12.52
C GLU A 107 20.10 -23.32 13.22
N THR A 108 20.60 -23.36 14.45
CA THR A 108 20.99 -22.15 15.19
C THR A 108 22.14 -21.44 14.49
N VAL A 109 23.22 -22.16 14.14
CA VAL A 109 24.36 -21.60 13.41
C VAL A 109 23.94 -21.09 12.03
N TYR A 110 23.11 -21.82 11.30
CA TYR A 110 22.58 -21.39 10.01
C TYR A 110 21.76 -20.11 10.13
N LYS A 111 20.92 -19.99 11.16
CA LYS A 111 20.17 -18.76 11.41
C LYS A 111 21.10 -17.59 11.69
N ASP A 112 22.12 -17.78 12.50
CA ASP A 112 23.05 -16.71 12.87
C ASP A 112 24.00 -16.31 11.74
N CYS A 113 24.47 -17.28 10.95
CA CYS A 113 25.41 -17.03 9.86
C CYS A 113 24.74 -16.60 8.56
N VAL A 114 23.51 -17.07 8.29
CA VAL A 114 22.84 -16.85 7.00
C VAL A 114 21.54 -16.08 7.19
N THR A 115 20.58 -16.63 7.93
CA THR A 115 19.22 -16.06 7.94
C THR A 115 19.17 -14.65 8.54
N ASN A 116 19.78 -14.45 9.71
CA ASN A 116 19.72 -13.22 10.47
C ASN A 116 20.49 -12.07 9.76
N PRO A 117 21.71 -12.27 9.25
CA PRO A 117 22.42 -11.25 8.48
C PRO A 117 21.64 -10.77 7.24
N TYR A 118 21.10 -11.69 6.43
CA TYR A 118 20.33 -11.31 5.24
C TYR A 118 19.04 -10.58 5.60
N LYS A 119 18.29 -11.03 6.61
CA LYS A 119 17.08 -10.33 7.09
C LYS A 119 17.39 -8.93 7.63
N LYS A 120 18.51 -8.79 8.36
CA LYS A 120 18.97 -7.50 8.87
C LYS A 120 19.35 -6.56 7.72
N ALA A 121 20.07 -7.07 6.71
CA ALA A 121 20.44 -6.31 5.53
C ALA A 121 19.20 -5.85 4.73
N ASP A 122 18.26 -6.74 4.45
CA ASP A 122 17.00 -6.42 3.75
C ASP A 122 16.23 -5.30 4.48
N SER A 123 16.03 -5.43 5.78
CA SER A 123 15.35 -4.41 6.59
C SER A 123 16.07 -3.07 6.56
N ALA A 124 17.41 -3.07 6.68
CA ALA A 124 18.21 -1.86 6.63
C ALA A 124 18.16 -1.19 5.24
N LEU A 125 18.22 -1.96 4.15
CA LEU A 125 18.12 -1.45 2.79
C LEU A 125 16.73 -0.86 2.52
N LYS A 126 15.67 -1.57 2.91
CA LYS A 126 14.29 -1.07 2.83
C LYS A 126 14.12 0.26 3.58
N GLY A 127 14.71 0.37 4.78
CA GLY A 127 14.73 1.62 5.55
C GLY A 127 15.40 2.77 4.79
N LYS A 128 16.59 2.53 4.22
CA LYS A 128 17.33 3.52 3.41
C LYS A 128 16.56 3.96 2.16
N ILE A 129 15.96 3.01 1.44
CA ILE A 129 15.15 3.28 0.25
C ILE A 129 13.96 4.17 0.62
N ASN A 130 13.19 3.78 1.65
CA ASN A 130 12.02 4.55 2.09
C ASN A 130 12.38 5.98 2.50
N ALA A 131 13.45 6.17 3.27
CA ALA A 131 13.91 7.50 3.69
C ALA A 131 14.28 8.36 2.48
N THR A 132 15.02 7.79 1.52
CA THR A 132 15.44 8.48 0.30
C THR A 132 14.23 8.84 -0.57
N GLU A 133 13.28 7.93 -0.76
CA GLU A 133 12.07 8.18 -1.53
C GLU A 133 11.18 9.25 -0.89
N GLN A 134 11.03 9.24 0.44
CA GLN A 134 10.27 10.25 1.16
C GLN A 134 10.89 11.63 0.98
N GLU A 135 12.21 11.74 1.10
CA GLU A 135 12.92 13.00 0.91
C GLU A 135 12.79 13.50 -0.53
N LEU A 136 12.97 12.63 -1.53
CA LEU A 136 12.80 13.00 -2.93
C LEU A 136 11.35 13.45 -3.24
N LYS A 137 10.34 12.79 -2.65
CA LYS A 137 8.93 13.21 -2.77
C LYS A 137 8.69 14.57 -2.09
N ARG A 138 9.27 14.80 -0.90
CA ARG A 138 9.20 16.09 -0.20
C ARG A 138 9.79 17.21 -1.04
N VAL A 139 10.99 17.02 -1.59
CA VAL A 139 11.63 18.00 -2.48
C VAL A 139 10.80 18.26 -3.74
N LYS A 140 10.19 17.22 -4.33
CA LYS A 140 9.26 17.41 -5.47
C LYS A 140 8.06 18.24 -5.06
N TYR A 141 7.42 17.93 -3.93
CA TYR A 141 6.29 18.67 -3.39
C TYR A 141 6.61 20.14 -3.15
N GLU A 142 7.75 20.44 -2.51
CA GLU A 142 8.17 21.82 -2.24
C GLU A 142 8.41 22.60 -3.54
N LYS A 143 9.07 21.99 -4.51
CA LYS A 143 9.32 22.63 -5.82
C LYS A 143 8.04 22.85 -6.63
N SER A 144 7.08 21.93 -6.56
CA SER A 144 5.79 22.09 -7.23
C SER A 144 4.90 23.10 -6.50
N MET A 145 4.95 23.14 -5.16
CA MET A 145 4.27 24.16 -4.35
C MET A 145 4.80 25.57 -4.65
N SER A 146 6.12 25.76 -4.64
CA SER A 146 6.74 27.05 -5.00
C SER A 146 6.30 27.51 -6.39
N TYR A 147 6.33 26.61 -7.37
CA TYR A 147 5.88 26.91 -8.72
C TYR A 147 4.38 27.26 -8.78
N PHE A 148 3.54 26.55 -8.04
CA PHE A 148 2.11 26.87 -7.94
C PHE A 148 1.88 28.27 -7.39
N GLU A 149 2.51 28.62 -6.26
CA GLU A 149 2.35 29.95 -5.64
C GLU A 149 2.86 31.07 -6.55
N GLU A 150 4.02 30.88 -7.18
CA GLU A 150 4.57 31.83 -8.16
C GLU A 150 3.62 32.04 -9.34
N TYR A 151 3.11 30.96 -9.92
CA TYR A 151 2.25 31.02 -11.10
C TYR A 151 0.86 31.58 -10.75
N LYS A 152 0.25 31.11 -9.66
CA LYS A 152 -1.01 31.63 -9.11
C LYS A 152 -0.93 33.14 -8.87
N LYS A 153 0.15 33.61 -8.25
CA LYS A 153 0.40 35.04 -8.01
C LYS A 153 0.57 35.81 -9.32
N SER A 154 1.28 35.25 -10.31
CA SER A 154 1.44 35.90 -11.63
C SER A 154 0.11 36.10 -12.37
N LEU A 155 -0.85 35.22 -12.12
CA LEU A 155 -2.21 35.29 -12.65
C LEU A 155 -3.16 36.15 -11.78
N GLY A 156 -2.73 36.58 -10.59
CA GLY A 156 -3.59 37.36 -9.69
C GLY A 156 -4.76 36.57 -9.10
N ILE A 157 -4.67 35.24 -9.03
CA ILE A 157 -5.69 34.36 -8.43
C ILE A 157 -5.38 34.25 -6.93
N ASP A 158 -6.36 34.43 -6.04
CA ASP A 158 -6.15 34.39 -4.58
C ASP A 158 -6.87 33.21 -3.89
N PHE A 159 -8.00 32.76 -4.43
CA PHE A 159 -8.91 31.81 -3.78
C PHE A 159 -8.60 30.32 -3.98
N VAL A 160 -7.71 29.96 -4.92
CA VAL A 160 -7.38 28.56 -5.24
C VAL A 160 -6.27 28.03 -4.33
N THR A 161 -6.39 26.80 -3.83
CA THR A 161 -5.33 26.14 -3.02
C THR A 161 -4.60 25.06 -3.81
N TYR A 162 -3.40 24.69 -3.34
CA TYR A 162 -2.57 23.70 -4.01
C TYR A 162 -3.20 22.30 -4.02
N GLU A 163 -3.94 21.95 -2.97
CA GLU A 163 -4.61 20.65 -2.82
C GLU A 163 -5.67 20.42 -3.90
N GLN A 164 -6.29 21.50 -4.41
CA GLN A 164 -7.30 21.43 -5.46
C GLN A 164 -6.73 20.99 -6.82
N VAL A 165 -5.42 21.10 -7.02
CA VAL A 165 -4.75 20.60 -8.23
C VAL A 165 -4.71 19.06 -8.26
N ASN A 166 -4.79 18.41 -7.08
CA ASN A 166 -4.77 16.95 -6.91
C ASN A 166 -3.58 16.26 -7.62
N LEU A 167 -2.36 16.71 -7.32
CA LEU A 167 -1.15 16.20 -7.95
C LEU A 167 -0.76 14.81 -7.42
N ASN A 168 -0.46 13.89 -8.35
CA ASN A 168 0.09 12.58 -8.02
C ASN A 168 1.63 12.63 -7.96
N ILE A 169 2.18 12.86 -6.77
CA ILE A 169 3.63 12.94 -6.55
C ILE A 169 4.19 11.54 -6.26
N THR A 170 4.67 10.89 -7.32
CA THR A 170 5.37 9.60 -7.24
C THR A 170 6.85 9.74 -7.59
N MET A 171 7.61 8.65 -7.43
CA MET A 171 9.00 8.59 -7.90
C MET A 171 9.10 8.69 -9.43
N SER A 172 8.16 8.09 -10.16
CA SER A 172 8.17 8.04 -11.63
C SER A 172 7.74 9.35 -12.30
N VAL A 173 6.88 10.14 -11.66
CA VAL A 173 6.41 11.41 -12.24
C VAL A 173 7.52 12.47 -12.15
N SER A 174 7.87 13.06 -13.28
CA SER A 174 8.90 14.10 -13.36
C SER A 174 8.38 15.44 -12.82
N LEU A 175 9.29 16.30 -12.33
CA LEU A 175 8.93 17.65 -11.89
C LEU A 175 8.33 18.49 -13.02
N LYS A 176 8.80 18.30 -14.26
CA LYS A 176 8.24 18.95 -15.45
C LYS A 176 6.76 18.62 -15.60
N LYS A 177 6.38 17.35 -15.47
CA LYS A 177 4.99 16.93 -15.61
C LYS A 177 4.10 17.52 -14.52
N LEU A 178 4.59 17.59 -13.28
CA LEU A 178 3.86 18.24 -12.18
C LEU A 178 3.60 19.73 -12.46
N LYS A 179 4.62 20.45 -12.96
CA LYS A 179 4.49 21.86 -13.34
C LYS A 179 3.51 22.06 -14.50
N GLU A 180 3.54 21.20 -15.52
CA GLU A 180 2.57 21.24 -16.61
C GLU A 180 1.14 21.05 -16.13
N THR A 181 0.90 20.11 -15.20
CA THR A 181 -0.43 19.91 -14.60
C THR A 181 -0.88 21.13 -13.80
N ILE A 182 -0.01 21.71 -12.98
CA ILE A 182 -0.29 22.97 -12.25
C ILE A 182 -0.65 24.10 -13.21
N LYS A 183 0.17 24.30 -14.25
CA LYS A 183 -0.03 25.33 -15.26
C LYS A 183 -1.39 25.16 -15.93
N THR A 184 -1.68 23.95 -16.41
CA THR A 184 -2.93 23.64 -17.11
C THR A 184 -4.15 23.93 -16.24
N PHE A 185 -4.07 23.60 -14.95
CA PHE A 185 -5.14 23.86 -13.99
C PHE A 185 -5.36 25.37 -13.76
N LEU A 186 -4.29 26.12 -13.47
CA LEU A 186 -4.38 27.55 -13.20
C LEU A 186 -4.76 28.37 -14.45
N ASP A 187 -4.28 27.97 -15.64
CA ASP A 187 -4.69 28.57 -16.91
C ASP A 187 -6.19 28.39 -17.15
N LYS A 188 -6.72 27.19 -16.88
CA LYS A 188 -8.16 26.94 -16.97
C LYS A 188 -8.94 27.84 -16.01
N VAL A 189 -8.50 27.99 -14.77
CA VAL A 189 -9.16 28.90 -13.81
C VAL A 189 -9.13 30.34 -14.32
N MET A 190 -8.01 30.79 -14.87
CA MET A 190 -7.89 32.11 -15.47
C MET A 190 -8.86 32.29 -16.65
N ASP A 191 -8.98 31.30 -17.52
CA ASP A 191 -9.90 31.35 -18.66
C ASP A 191 -11.37 31.34 -18.22
N ASP A 192 -11.72 30.57 -17.17
CA ASP A 192 -13.04 30.60 -16.54
C ASP A 192 -13.35 32.00 -15.96
N LEU A 193 -12.38 32.65 -15.30
CA LEU A 193 -12.55 34.00 -14.77
C LEU A 193 -12.78 35.04 -15.89
N LYS A 194 -12.06 34.93 -17.01
CA LYS A 194 -12.30 35.77 -18.20
C LYS A 194 -13.71 35.56 -18.76
N LEU A 195 -14.18 34.31 -18.78
CA LEU A 195 -15.53 33.98 -19.22
C LEU A 195 -16.59 34.58 -18.29
N ILE A 196 -16.41 34.49 -16.97
CA ILE A 196 -17.34 35.07 -15.98
C ILE A 196 -17.40 36.60 -16.10
N ALA A 197 -16.26 37.25 -16.38
CA ALA A 197 -16.18 38.70 -16.47
C ALA A 197 -17.09 39.31 -17.56
N ILE A 198 -17.45 38.53 -18.60
CA ILE A 198 -18.32 38.96 -19.69
C ILE A 198 -19.80 38.55 -19.53
N GLN A 199 -20.16 37.83 -18.46
CA GLN A 199 -21.54 37.40 -18.21
C GLN A 199 -22.35 38.45 -17.44
N GLU A 200 -23.68 38.39 -17.57
CA GLU A 200 -24.61 39.10 -16.68
C GLU A 200 -24.56 38.49 -15.27
N HIS A 201 -24.85 39.29 -14.23
CA HIS A 201 -24.77 38.86 -12.82
C HIS A 201 -23.41 38.24 -12.42
N LYS A 202 -22.32 38.71 -13.05
CA LYS A 202 -20.95 38.19 -12.89
C LYS A 202 -20.49 38.02 -11.44
N ASP A 203 -20.89 38.90 -10.53
CA ASP A 203 -20.45 38.84 -9.13
C ASP A 203 -21.05 37.65 -8.39
N GLU A 204 -22.32 37.31 -8.67
CA GLU A 204 -22.97 36.11 -8.14
C GLU A 204 -22.41 34.84 -8.79
N ILE A 205 -22.17 34.87 -10.11
CA ILE A 205 -21.56 33.74 -10.83
C ILE A 205 -20.15 33.48 -10.28
N LEU A 206 -19.38 34.53 -9.99
CA LEU A 206 -18.06 34.41 -9.39
C LEU A 206 -18.13 33.80 -7.99
N TYR A 207 -19.11 34.19 -7.17
CA TYR A 207 -19.30 33.61 -5.85
C TYR A 207 -19.57 32.09 -5.92
N GLU A 208 -20.50 31.66 -6.78
CA GLU A 208 -20.82 30.24 -7.01
C GLU A 208 -19.63 29.47 -7.61
N TYR A 209 -18.89 30.10 -8.52
CA TYR A 209 -17.69 29.51 -9.12
C TYR A 209 -16.61 29.24 -8.07
N LYS A 210 -16.35 30.16 -7.14
CA LYS A 210 -15.32 29.97 -6.10
C LYS A 210 -15.60 28.75 -5.20
N GLN A 211 -16.85 28.31 -5.08
CA GLN A 211 -17.22 27.12 -4.29
C GLN A 211 -16.96 25.80 -5.03
N SER A 212 -17.07 25.80 -6.35
CA SER A 212 -17.13 24.55 -7.16
C SER A 212 -16.03 24.43 -8.22
N LEU A 213 -15.39 25.54 -8.59
CA LEU A 213 -14.51 25.69 -9.75
C LEU A 213 -15.13 25.17 -11.06
N ASN A 214 -16.47 25.23 -11.16
CA ASN A 214 -17.23 24.81 -12.32
C ASN A 214 -18.00 25.99 -12.91
N VAL A 215 -17.43 26.61 -13.95
CA VAL A 215 -17.99 27.80 -14.59
C VAL A 215 -19.36 27.55 -15.20
N SER A 216 -19.57 26.40 -15.84
CA SER A 216 -20.85 26.05 -16.47
C SER A 216 -21.96 25.87 -15.43
N GLY A 217 -21.64 25.19 -14.33
CA GLY A 217 -22.57 25.03 -13.21
C GLY A 217 -22.95 26.36 -12.57
N ALA A 218 -21.96 27.23 -12.32
CA ALA A 218 -22.17 28.54 -11.72
C ALA A 218 -23.06 29.45 -12.60
N ILE A 219 -22.75 29.57 -13.90
CA ILE A 219 -23.54 30.37 -14.84
C ILE A 219 -24.99 29.87 -14.88
N THR A 220 -25.16 28.55 -14.99
CA THR A 220 -26.49 27.92 -15.11
C THR A 220 -27.32 28.12 -13.85
N ALA A 221 -26.72 27.94 -12.66
CA ALA A 221 -27.40 28.12 -11.38
C ALA A 221 -27.92 29.56 -11.21
N VAL A 222 -27.06 30.55 -11.47
CA VAL A 222 -27.43 31.97 -11.34
C VAL A 222 -28.47 32.35 -12.40
N THR A 223 -28.26 31.97 -13.66
CA THR A 223 -29.20 32.26 -14.76
C THR A 223 -30.60 31.70 -14.45
N ASN A 224 -30.68 30.47 -13.95
CA ASN A 224 -31.96 29.86 -13.60
C ASN A 224 -32.64 30.58 -12.42
N ARG A 225 -31.88 30.98 -11.40
CA ARG A 225 -32.41 31.76 -10.27
C ARG A 225 -33.02 33.07 -10.76
N TYR A 226 -32.33 33.82 -11.62
CA TYR A 226 -32.88 35.08 -12.15
C TYR A 226 -34.11 34.86 -13.03
N LYS A 227 -34.09 33.86 -13.92
CA LYS A 227 -35.27 33.48 -14.71
C LYS A 227 -36.48 33.14 -13.84
N THR A 228 -36.29 32.44 -12.73
CA THR A 228 -37.39 32.12 -11.81
C THR A 228 -37.95 33.37 -11.12
N ILE A 229 -37.08 34.30 -10.71
CA ILE A 229 -37.49 35.57 -10.07
C ILE A 229 -38.27 36.44 -11.06
N GLU A 230 -37.80 36.56 -12.31
CA GLU A 230 -38.48 37.33 -13.35
C GLU A 230 -39.84 36.73 -13.71
N ALA A 231 -39.92 35.41 -13.85
CA ALA A 231 -41.20 34.72 -14.12
C ALA A 231 -42.20 34.89 -12.97
N GLU A 232 -41.74 34.93 -11.72
CA GLU A 232 -42.59 35.18 -10.56
C GLU A 232 -43.06 36.64 -10.47
N LYS A 233 -42.18 37.60 -10.72
CA LYS A 233 -42.56 39.02 -10.83
C LYS A 233 -43.57 39.26 -11.95
N ALA A 234 -43.34 38.68 -13.13
CA ALA A 234 -44.25 38.81 -14.27
C ALA A 234 -45.64 38.22 -13.95
N ARG A 235 -45.72 37.08 -13.24
CA ARG A 235 -47.00 36.51 -12.77
C ARG A 235 -47.70 37.43 -11.77
N ALA A 236 -46.97 37.96 -10.78
CA ALA A 236 -47.53 38.86 -9.79
C ALA A 236 -48.04 40.19 -10.40
N GLU A 237 -47.32 40.74 -11.38
CA GLU A 237 -47.72 41.94 -12.11
C GLU A 237 -48.95 41.68 -13.00
N ALA A 238 -49.00 40.53 -13.69
CA ALA A 238 -50.16 40.14 -14.48
C ALA A 238 -51.41 39.97 -13.60
N GLU A 239 -51.28 39.31 -12.44
CA GLU A 239 -52.37 39.14 -11.49
C GLU A 239 -52.83 40.49 -10.91
N LYS A 240 -51.91 41.40 -10.59
CA LYS A 240 -52.24 42.75 -10.13
C LYS A 240 -52.99 43.54 -11.21
N ALA A 241 -52.52 43.50 -12.45
CA ALA A 241 -53.16 44.18 -13.57
C ALA A 241 -54.55 43.60 -13.89
N GLU A 242 -54.74 42.29 -13.71
CA GLU A 242 -56.05 41.65 -13.85
C GLU A 242 -57.01 42.08 -12.73
N ARG A 243 -56.56 42.09 -11.47
CA ARG A 243 -57.36 42.60 -10.34
C ARG A 243 -57.79 44.05 -10.55
N GLU A 244 -56.86 44.93 -10.94
CA GLU A 244 -57.16 46.34 -11.23
C GLU A 244 -58.20 46.48 -12.36
N LYS A 245 -58.11 45.67 -13.42
CA LYS A 245 -59.14 45.64 -14.48
C LYS A 245 -60.49 45.17 -13.95
N THR A 246 -60.53 44.10 -13.16
CA THR A 246 -61.80 43.60 -12.59
C THR A 246 -62.43 44.59 -11.62
N GLU A 247 -61.62 45.28 -10.79
CA GLU A 247 -62.09 46.33 -9.89
C GLU A 247 -62.62 47.56 -10.64
N GLN A 248 -61.98 47.94 -11.75
CA GLN A 248 -62.46 49.02 -12.60
C GLN A 248 -63.80 48.66 -13.25
N VAL A 249 -63.92 47.44 -13.80
CA VAL A 249 -65.17 46.93 -14.37
C VAL A 249 -66.30 46.87 -13.32
N MET A 250 -66.00 46.44 -12.08
CA MET A 250 -66.98 46.44 -10.99
C MET A 250 -67.40 47.84 -10.55
N LYS A 251 -66.49 48.82 -10.49
CA LYS A 251 -66.84 50.21 -10.20
C LYS A 251 -67.73 50.81 -11.29
N ASP A 252 -67.44 50.51 -12.55
CA ASP A 252 -68.22 50.99 -13.69
C ASP A 252 -69.63 50.36 -13.70
N THR A 253 -69.78 49.08 -13.30
CA THR A 253 -71.10 48.42 -13.18
C THR A 253 -71.92 48.88 -11.96
N ILE A 254 -71.27 49.27 -10.84
CA ILE A 254 -71.97 49.82 -9.67
C ILE A 254 -72.45 51.26 -9.92
N ALA A 255 -71.70 52.06 -10.67
CA ALA A 255 -72.11 53.40 -11.09
C ALA A 255 -73.34 53.40 -12.03
N GLU A 256 -73.59 52.29 -12.73
CA GLU A 256 -74.78 52.08 -13.58
C GLU A 256 -76.05 51.74 -12.77
N TYR A 257 -75.91 51.46 -11.47
CA TYR A 257 -76.99 51.07 -10.56
C TYR A 257 -77.09 52.02 -9.34
N GLU A 258 -77.07 53.33 -9.55
CA GLU A 258 -77.60 54.27 -8.53
C GLU A 258 -79.15 54.24 -8.59
N PRO A 259 -79.85 53.78 -7.54
CA PRO A 259 -81.30 53.69 -7.55
C PRO A 259 -81.91 55.09 -7.32
N PHE A 260 -82.87 55.45 -8.19
CA PHE A 260 -83.78 56.59 -8.03
C PHE A 260 -84.63 56.49 -6.76
#